data_AF-A0A7C9DJ38-F1
#
_entry.id   AF-A0A7C9DJ38-F1
#
_cell.length_a   1.000
_cell.length_b   1.000
_cell.length_c   1.000
_cell.angle_alpha   90.00
_cell.angle_beta   90.00
_cell.angle_gamma   90.00
#
_symmetry.space_group_name_H-M   'P 1'
#
loop_
_entity.id
_entity.type
_entity.pdbx_description
1 polymer ?
#
loop_
_entity_poly.entity_id
_entity_poly.type
_entity_poly.pdbx_seq_one_letter_code
_entity_poly.pdbx_strand_id
1 'polypeptide(L)'
;MSTQVFILCEKPKDVNLILISFRGTELFDACDWSTDFDYSWYQIPNLGKVHVGFLEALGLGNRTNITSFKCNLQVKNMKVSSPDNSKITAYDAVKTKLKELLAENPDAKFVVTGHSLGGALAILLPIVLVLNEETQVMERLLGVYTFGQPRVGDVKLGRSMEEHLNEPEPRYFRVVYCNDLVPRLPYDDKAFLYKHFGACLYYNSFYKEQKVEEEPNRNYFGVRYLIQQHLNAVWELIRALTIQYVHGSDYKENWCSIFVRLIGLLVPGVSAHSPRDYVNSVRLGRQHAGHIHMSSLE
;
A
#
# COMPACT_ATOMS: atom_id res chain seq x y z
N MET A 1 3.73 18.09 -1.08
CA MET A 1 4.29 16.87 -0.47
C MET A 1 5.52 16.44 -1.25
N SER A 2 6.60 16.04 -0.57
CA SER A 2 7.74 15.36 -1.18
C SER A 2 7.58 13.85 -0.96
N THR A 3 7.40 13.10 -2.03
CA THR A 3 7.32 11.64 -1.95
C THR A 3 8.70 11.07 -1.67
N GLN A 4 8.78 10.21 -0.65
CA GLN A 4 10.01 9.52 -0.28
C GLN A 4 9.92 8.06 -0.71
N VAL A 5 10.96 7.61 -1.39
CA VAL A 5 11.07 6.25 -1.92
C VAL A 5 12.48 5.73 -1.67
N PHE A 6 12.57 4.47 -1.26
CA PHE A 6 13.81 3.76 -1.05
C PHE A 6 13.89 2.62 -2.05
N ILE A 7 15.04 2.48 -2.72
CA ILE A 7 15.33 1.34 -3.59
C ILE A 7 16.51 0.60 -2.96
N LEU A 8 16.28 -0.65 -2.58
CA LEU A 8 17.29 -1.52 -1.97
C LEU A 8 17.57 -2.69 -2.90
N CYS A 9 18.83 -3.06 -3.02
CA CYS A 9 19.24 -4.29 -3.70
C CYS A 9 19.69 -5.30 -2.63
N GLU A 10 19.35 -6.58 -2.81
CA GLU A 10 19.76 -7.66 -1.89
C GLU A 10 21.28 -7.67 -1.64
N LYS A 11 22.06 -7.40 -2.71
CA LYS A 11 23.52 -7.42 -2.72
C LYS A 11 24.05 -6.24 -3.54
N PRO A 12 25.33 -5.84 -3.37
CA PRO A 12 25.92 -4.74 -4.13
C PRO A 12 26.28 -5.10 -5.59
N LYS A 13 26.40 -6.39 -5.92
CA LYS A 13 26.65 -6.92 -7.27
C LYS A 13 25.80 -8.18 -7.48
N ASP A 14 25.53 -8.51 -8.74
CA ASP A 14 24.74 -9.68 -9.14
C ASP A 14 23.38 -9.72 -8.41
N VAL A 15 22.64 -8.63 -8.55
CA VAL A 15 21.39 -8.40 -7.83
C VAL A 15 20.32 -9.34 -8.37
N ASN A 16 19.75 -10.19 -7.49
CA ASN A 16 18.60 -11.02 -7.85
C ASN A 16 17.27 -10.37 -7.48
N LEU A 17 17.27 -9.52 -6.44
CA LEU A 17 16.07 -8.86 -5.92
C LEU A 17 16.30 -7.37 -5.67
N ILE A 18 15.43 -6.57 -6.25
CA ILE A 18 15.32 -5.12 -6.04
C ILE A 18 14.04 -4.85 -5.24
N LEU A 19 14.14 -4.22 -4.08
CA LEU A 19 13.00 -3.82 -3.25
C LEU A 19 12.77 -2.31 -3.40
N ILE A 20 11.58 -1.92 -3.84
CA ILE A 20 11.13 -0.53 -3.90
C ILE A 20 10.14 -0.30 -2.76
N SER A 21 10.44 0.62 -1.85
CA SER A 21 9.58 0.95 -0.72
C SER A 21 9.17 2.41 -0.75
N PHE A 22 7.86 2.68 -0.81
CA PHE A 22 7.31 4.02 -0.68
C PHE A 22 6.96 4.32 0.77
N ARG A 23 7.40 5.49 1.26
CA ARG A 23 7.04 5.97 2.60
C ARG A 23 5.60 6.47 2.61
N GLY A 24 4.86 6.11 3.65
CA GLY A 24 3.57 6.74 3.97
C GLY A 24 3.71 8.06 4.73
N THR A 25 2.58 8.61 5.16
CA THR A 25 2.54 9.73 6.12
C THR A 25 2.95 9.27 7.53
N GLU A 26 3.32 10.23 8.39
CA GLU A 26 3.55 9.95 9.80
C GLU A 26 2.23 9.59 10.51
N LEU A 27 2.26 8.89 11.64
CA LEU A 27 1.03 8.36 12.29
C LEU A 27 -0.01 9.45 12.63
N PHE A 28 0.43 10.60 13.14
CA PHE A 28 -0.46 11.72 13.48
C PHE A 28 -0.97 12.42 12.21
N ASP A 29 -0.08 12.66 11.24
CA ASP A 29 -0.46 13.15 9.92
C ASP A 29 -1.39 12.19 9.18
N ALA A 30 -1.30 10.88 9.42
CA ALA A 30 -2.18 9.87 8.83
C ALA A 30 -3.59 9.94 9.40
N CYS A 31 -3.72 10.29 10.70
CA CYS A 31 -5.03 10.57 11.30
C CYS A 31 -5.64 11.81 10.67
N ASP A 32 -4.88 12.91 10.61
CA ASP A 32 -5.34 14.17 9.99
C ASP A 32 -5.63 13.98 8.49
N TRP A 33 -4.77 13.24 7.79
CA TRP A 33 -4.96 12.87 6.39
C TRP A 33 -6.21 12.01 6.16
N SER A 34 -6.53 11.11 7.10
CA SER A 34 -7.72 10.27 7.00
C SER A 34 -9.01 11.07 7.19
N THR A 35 -8.96 12.16 7.98
CA THR A 35 -10.08 13.08 8.18
C THR A 35 -10.19 14.13 7.07
N ASP A 36 -9.06 14.56 6.51
CA ASP A 36 -8.97 15.53 5.40
C ASP A 36 -8.99 14.85 4.03
N PHE A 37 -9.35 13.56 3.99
CA PHE A 37 -9.26 12.72 2.81
C PHE A 37 -10.09 13.29 1.65
N ASP A 38 -9.40 13.71 0.58
CA ASP A 38 -10.02 14.22 -0.63
C ASP A 38 -10.44 13.08 -1.56
N TYR A 39 -11.74 12.83 -1.67
CA TYR A 39 -12.31 11.75 -2.48
C TYR A 39 -12.25 11.99 -4.00
N SER A 40 -11.55 13.02 -4.48
CA SER A 40 -11.44 13.37 -5.90
C SER A 40 -10.76 12.31 -6.76
N TRP A 41 -11.29 12.13 -7.96
CA TRP A 41 -10.88 11.08 -8.91
C TRP A 41 -10.44 11.65 -10.25
N TYR A 42 -9.46 11.00 -10.86
CA TYR A 42 -9.11 11.20 -12.26
C TYR A 42 -9.48 9.95 -13.07
N GLN A 43 -10.25 10.14 -14.14
CA GLN A 43 -10.62 9.06 -15.06
C GLN A 43 -9.52 8.88 -16.11
N ILE A 44 -8.84 7.74 -16.07
CA ILE A 44 -7.90 7.31 -17.10
C ILE A 44 -8.69 6.51 -18.15
N PRO A 45 -8.64 6.90 -19.44
CA PRO A 45 -9.33 6.18 -20.51
C PRO A 45 -8.93 4.69 -20.53
N ASN A 46 -9.91 3.81 -20.72
CA ASN A 46 -9.77 2.34 -20.74
C ASN A 46 -9.27 1.67 -19.45
N LEU A 47 -8.66 2.41 -18.53
CA LEU A 47 -8.12 1.87 -17.30
C LEU A 47 -9.12 1.96 -16.13
N GLY A 48 -9.73 3.12 -15.87
CA GLY A 48 -10.61 3.31 -14.70
C GLY A 48 -10.45 4.67 -14.03
N LYS A 49 -10.96 4.81 -12.81
CA LYS A 49 -10.74 5.99 -11.96
C LYS A 49 -9.63 5.72 -10.97
N VAL A 50 -8.77 6.72 -10.76
CA VAL A 50 -7.67 6.69 -9.79
C VAL A 50 -7.72 7.93 -8.93
N HIS A 51 -7.42 7.79 -7.64
CA HIS A 51 -7.42 8.88 -6.69
C HIS A 51 -6.44 9.99 -7.10
N VAL A 52 -6.91 11.25 -7.16
CA VAL A 52 -6.10 12.40 -7.63
C VAL A 52 -4.89 12.65 -6.74
N GLY A 53 -5.08 12.65 -5.42
CA GLY A 53 -3.99 12.87 -4.47
C GLY A 53 -2.82 11.89 -4.60
N PHE A 54 -3.06 10.62 -4.97
CA PHE A 54 -1.99 9.64 -5.17
C PHE A 54 -1.23 9.89 -6.48
N LEU A 55 -1.92 10.30 -7.54
CA LEU A 55 -1.29 10.71 -8.79
C LEU A 55 -0.40 11.95 -8.58
N GLU A 56 -0.89 12.93 -7.83
CA GLU A 56 -0.12 14.13 -7.47
C GLU A 56 1.11 13.80 -6.63
N ALA A 57 0.99 12.87 -5.68
CA ALA A 57 2.11 12.43 -4.85
C ALA A 57 3.22 11.78 -5.70
N LEU A 58 2.88 10.99 -6.73
CA LEU A 58 3.90 10.48 -7.67
C LEU A 58 4.42 11.53 -8.66
N GLY A 59 3.87 12.74 -8.65
CA GLY A 59 4.21 13.82 -9.58
C GLY A 59 3.59 13.67 -10.97
N LEU A 60 2.56 12.83 -11.12
CA LEU A 60 1.93 12.50 -12.40
C LEU A 60 0.91 13.56 -12.87
N GLY A 61 0.82 14.69 -12.19
CA GLY A 61 -0.01 15.82 -12.56
C GLY A 61 -0.45 16.64 -11.36
N ASN A 62 -1.34 17.60 -11.59
CA ASN A 62 -1.90 18.49 -10.59
C ASN A 62 -3.39 18.75 -10.87
N ARG A 63 -4.24 18.70 -9.84
CA ARG A 63 -5.68 18.98 -9.92
C ARG A 63 -6.01 20.39 -10.45
N THR A 64 -5.15 21.37 -10.23
CA THR A 64 -5.33 22.74 -10.75
C THR A 64 -5.09 22.81 -12.26
N ASN A 65 -4.33 21.86 -12.81
CA ASN A 65 -4.06 21.76 -14.23
C ASN A 65 -4.30 20.32 -14.72
N ILE A 66 -5.57 19.98 -14.99
CA ILE A 66 -6.00 18.63 -15.43
C ILE A 66 -5.26 18.16 -16.69
N THR A 67 -4.77 19.07 -17.54
CA THR A 67 -4.00 18.70 -18.73
C THR A 67 -2.65 18.07 -18.39
N SER A 68 -2.06 18.39 -17.23
CA SER A 68 -0.82 17.77 -16.76
C SER A 68 -0.96 16.26 -16.54
N PHE A 69 -2.10 15.80 -16.02
CA PHE A 69 -2.39 14.36 -15.91
C PHE A 69 -2.42 13.70 -17.29
N LYS A 70 -3.03 14.34 -18.29
CA LYS A 70 -3.06 13.80 -19.65
C LYS A 70 -1.65 13.67 -20.22
N CYS A 71 -0.83 14.71 -20.11
CA CYS A 71 0.53 14.70 -20.63
C CYS A 71 1.43 13.65 -19.97
N ASN A 72 1.34 13.52 -18.64
CA ASN A 72 2.22 12.63 -17.88
C ASN A 72 1.76 11.16 -17.90
N LEU A 73 0.45 10.90 -18.07
CA LEU A 73 -0.11 9.55 -18.09
C LEU A 73 -0.27 8.98 -19.51
N GLN A 74 -0.50 9.81 -20.54
CA GLN A 74 -0.66 9.34 -21.93
C GLN A 74 0.67 9.39 -22.68
N VAL A 75 1.47 8.32 -22.56
CA VAL A 75 2.59 8.10 -23.47
C VAL A 75 2.07 7.47 -24.76
N LYS A 76 1.46 8.29 -25.62
CA LYS A 76 1.41 8.08 -27.08
C LYS A 76 0.98 9.37 -27.79
N ASN A 77 1.91 9.91 -28.59
CA ASN A 77 1.70 10.93 -29.64
C ASN A 77 1.49 12.40 -29.25
N MET A 78 1.98 12.88 -28.11
CA MET A 78 2.19 14.31 -27.93
C MET A 78 3.69 14.65 -27.92
N LYS A 79 4.23 14.97 -29.10
CA LYS A 79 5.33 15.92 -29.22
C LYS A 79 4.80 17.30 -28.80
N VAL A 80 4.46 17.46 -27.52
CA VAL A 80 4.21 18.79 -26.97
C VAL A 80 5.58 19.30 -26.58
N SER A 81 6.04 20.27 -27.36
CA SER A 81 7.13 21.19 -27.02
C SER A 81 7.01 21.56 -25.54
N SER A 82 7.97 21.05 -24.78
CA SER A 82 8.22 21.34 -23.38
C SER A 82 8.06 22.82 -23.07
N PRO A 83 7.09 23.20 -22.22
CA PRO A 83 7.20 24.44 -21.48
C PRO A 83 7.80 24.13 -20.11
N ASP A 84 9.03 24.62 -19.94
CA ASP A 84 9.63 25.01 -18.67
C ASP A 84 10.18 23.87 -17.77
N ASN A 85 11.52 23.79 -17.70
CA ASN A 85 12.34 23.07 -16.71
C ASN A 85 11.67 21.82 -16.10
N SER A 86 11.71 20.69 -16.83
CA SER A 86 11.07 19.42 -16.45
C SER A 86 11.54 18.93 -15.09
N LYS A 87 10.81 19.30 -14.04
CA LYS A 87 11.02 18.78 -12.70
C LYS A 87 10.83 17.26 -12.75
N ILE A 88 11.90 16.51 -12.55
CA ILE A 88 11.88 15.04 -12.49
C ILE A 88 10.84 14.65 -11.44
N THR A 89 9.82 13.89 -11.86
CA THR A 89 8.76 13.43 -10.96
C THR A 89 9.28 12.27 -10.10
N ALA A 90 8.57 11.97 -9.00
CA ALA A 90 8.93 10.80 -8.19
C ALA A 90 8.80 9.51 -9.01
N TYR A 91 7.79 9.42 -9.87
CA TYR A 91 7.64 8.30 -10.80
C TYR A 91 8.82 8.20 -11.78
N ASP A 92 9.21 9.30 -12.43
CA ASP A 92 10.31 9.28 -13.41
C ASP A 92 11.63 8.87 -12.78
N ALA A 93 11.92 9.37 -11.57
CA ALA A 93 13.12 9.00 -10.82
C ALA A 93 13.15 7.50 -10.49
N VAL A 94 12.05 6.95 -9.97
CA VAL A 94 11.94 5.52 -9.62
C VAL A 94 12.02 4.65 -10.86
N LYS A 95 11.27 4.98 -11.92
CA LYS A 95 11.25 4.26 -13.18
C LYS A 95 12.62 4.23 -13.83
N THR A 96 13.29 5.38 -13.92
CA THR A 96 14.64 5.48 -14.50
C THR A 96 15.61 4.62 -13.70
N LYS A 97 15.61 4.75 -12.38
CA LYS A 97 16.53 3.98 -11.54
C LYS A 97 16.27 2.47 -11.58
N LEU A 98 15.00 2.06 -11.62
CA LEU A 98 14.62 0.66 -11.77
C LEU A 98 15.12 0.10 -13.11
N LYS A 99 14.94 0.84 -14.21
CA LYS A 99 15.41 0.41 -15.54
C LYS A 99 16.93 0.28 -15.61
N GLU A 100 17.69 1.20 -14.99
CA GLU A 100 19.13 1.07 -14.86
C GLU A 100 19.52 -0.23 -14.14
N LEU A 101 18.93 -0.50 -12.97
CA LEU A 101 19.25 -1.68 -12.17
C LEU A 101 18.88 -2.99 -12.88
N LEU A 102 17.75 -3.03 -13.59
CA LEU A 102 17.33 -4.19 -14.38
C LEU A 102 18.21 -4.42 -15.61
N ALA A 103 18.75 -3.34 -16.21
CA ALA A 103 19.69 -3.45 -17.33
C ALA A 103 21.06 -3.96 -16.87
N GLU A 104 21.53 -3.52 -15.70
CA GLU A 104 22.77 -4.00 -15.08
C GLU A 104 22.67 -5.45 -14.59
N ASN A 105 21.46 -5.92 -14.28
CA ASN A 105 21.22 -7.25 -13.70
C ASN A 105 20.12 -7.99 -14.49
N PRO A 106 20.49 -8.69 -15.58
CA PRO A 106 19.53 -9.33 -16.50
C PRO A 106 18.64 -10.41 -15.91
N ASP A 107 18.91 -10.90 -14.69
CA ASP A 107 18.06 -11.87 -13.98
C ASP A 107 17.31 -11.27 -12.76
N ALA A 108 17.62 -10.03 -12.36
CA ALA A 108 16.99 -9.35 -11.24
C ALA A 108 15.47 -9.24 -11.36
N LYS A 109 14.73 -9.58 -10.32
CA LYS A 109 13.31 -9.24 -10.22
C LYS A 109 13.12 -8.13 -9.20
N PHE A 110 11.96 -7.49 -9.22
CA PHE A 110 11.66 -6.45 -8.24
C PHE A 110 10.36 -6.68 -7.49
N VAL A 111 10.34 -6.20 -6.25
CA VAL A 111 9.16 -6.15 -5.38
C VAL A 111 8.88 -4.69 -5.05
N VAL A 112 7.60 -4.32 -5.03
CA VAL A 112 7.16 -2.99 -4.61
C VAL A 112 6.38 -3.12 -3.32
N THR A 113 6.65 -2.23 -2.36
CA THR A 113 5.97 -2.24 -1.07
C THR A 113 5.75 -0.84 -0.52
N GLY A 114 4.85 -0.75 0.45
CA GLY A 114 4.60 0.47 1.20
C GLY A 114 3.53 0.26 2.27
N HIS A 115 3.60 1.10 3.29
CA HIS A 115 2.63 1.17 4.37
C HIS A 115 1.76 2.42 4.23
N SER A 116 0.47 2.34 4.58
CA SER A 116 -0.46 3.48 4.56
C SER A 116 -0.56 4.12 3.16
N LEU A 117 -0.43 5.46 3.06
CA LEU A 117 -0.25 6.19 1.81
C LEU A 117 0.84 5.57 0.91
N GLY A 118 1.94 5.10 1.49
CA GLY A 118 3.01 4.43 0.74
C GLY A 118 2.52 3.16 0.05
N GLY A 119 1.56 2.44 0.64
CA GLY A 119 0.89 1.31 0.02
C GLY A 119 0.11 1.71 -1.24
N ALA A 120 -0.57 2.86 -1.21
CA ALA A 120 -1.25 3.39 -2.38
C ALA A 120 -0.27 3.76 -3.51
N LEU A 121 0.87 4.36 -3.17
CA LEU A 121 1.92 4.67 -4.15
C LEU A 121 2.60 3.41 -4.70
N ALA A 122 2.76 2.38 -3.86
CA ALA A 122 3.35 1.10 -4.24
C ALA A 122 2.56 0.38 -5.32
N ILE A 123 1.21 0.36 -5.23
CA ILE A 123 0.37 -0.21 -6.28
C ILE A 123 0.23 0.72 -7.49
N LEU A 124 0.37 2.03 -7.31
CA LEU A 124 0.27 2.99 -8.40
C LEU A 124 1.47 2.91 -9.35
N LEU A 125 2.66 2.56 -8.85
CA LEU A 125 3.85 2.32 -9.69
C LEU A 125 3.59 1.30 -10.84
N PRO A 126 3.21 0.04 -10.59
CA PRO A 126 2.92 -0.93 -11.65
C PRO A 126 1.71 -0.54 -12.51
N ILE A 127 0.70 0.15 -11.96
CA ILE A 127 -0.41 0.68 -12.77
C ILE A 127 0.12 1.62 -13.87
N VAL A 128 1.02 2.53 -13.50
CA VAL A 128 1.56 3.53 -14.44
C VAL A 128 2.58 2.88 -15.38
N LEU A 129 3.33 1.87 -14.94
CA LEU A 129 4.18 1.06 -15.83
C LEU A 129 3.36 0.35 -16.92
N VAL A 130 2.23 -0.26 -16.57
CA VAL A 130 1.29 -0.85 -17.55
C VAL A 130 0.76 0.22 -18.49
N LEU A 131 0.34 1.37 -17.96
CA LEU A 131 -0.17 2.48 -18.78
C LEU A 131 0.88 3.04 -19.75
N ASN A 132 2.16 3.03 -19.37
CA ASN A 132 3.28 3.44 -20.23
C ASN A 132 3.82 2.30 -21.12
N GLU A 133 3.13 1.16 -21.18
CA GLU A 133 3.53 -0.01 -21.99
C GLU A 133 4.95 -0.52 -21.68
N GLU A 134 5.39 -0.39 -20.42
CA GLU A 134 6.69 -0.89 -19.94
C GLU A 134 6.62 -2.41 -19.66
N THR A 135 6.25 -3.18 -20.69
CA THR A 135 5.99 -4.63 -20.60
C THR A 135 7.22 -5.42 -20.11
N GLN A 136 8.41 -5.11 -20.65
CA GLN A 136 9.67 -5.75 -20.24
C GLN A 136 10.00 -5.53 -18.76
N VAL A 137 9.65 -4.35 -18.22
CA VAL A 137 9.80 -4.08 -16.79
C VAL A 137 8.75 -4.90 -16.03
N MET A 138 7.48 -4.86 -16.44
CA MET A 138 6.39 -5.58 -15.77
C MET A 138 6.57 -7.11 -15.73
N GLU A 139 7.24 -7.72 -16.72
CA GLU A 139 7.62 -9.14 -16.70
C GLU A 139 8.56 -9.49 -15.54
N ARG A 140 9.30 -8.51 -15.02
CA ARG A 140 10.26 -8.65 -13.92
C ARG A 140 9.66 -8.30 -12.55
N LEU A 141 8.37 -7.94 -12.50
CA LEU A 141 7.65 -7.74 -11.25
C LEU A 141 7.42 -9.09 -10.57
N LEU A 142 8.06 -9.29 -9.42
CA LEU A 142 7.86 -10.46 -8.56
C LEU A 142 6.61 -10.33 -7.70
N GLY A 143 6.34 -9.12 -7.19
CA GLY A 143 5.14 -8.88 -6.40
C GLY A 143 5.00 -7.46 -5.85
N VAL A 144 3.79 -7.15 -5.42
CA VAL A 144 3.41 -5.90 -4.77
C VAL A 144 2.80 -6.26 -3.42
N TYR A 145 3.43 -5.83 -2.34
CA TYR A 145 2.98 -6.10 -0.98
C TYR A 145 2.68 -4.80 -0.27
N THR A 146 1.42 -4.56 0.07
CA THR A 146 1.01 -3.30 0.70
C THR A 146 0.43 -3.55 2.07
N PHE A 147 0.64 -2.62 3.00
CA PHE A 147 0.27 -2.75 4.39
C PHE A 147 -0.61 -1.57 4.80
N GLY A 148 -1.84 -1.83 5.25
CA GLY A 148 -2.74 -0.74 5.64
C GLY A 148 -3.06 0.20 4.48
N GLN A 149 -3.09 -0.30 3.24
CA GLN A 149 -3.29 0.51 2.05
C GLN A 149 -4.76 0.98 1.94
N PRO A 150 -5.00 2.29 1.68
CA PRO A 150 -6.33 2.82 1.36
C PRO A 150 -6.79 2.42 -0.06
N ARG A 151 -8.09 2.52 -0.34
CA ARG A 151 -8.62 2.29 -1.69
C ARG A 151 -8.04 3.31 -2.67
N VAL A 152 -7.55 2.83 -3.82
CA VAL A 152 -6.85 3.67 -4.82
C VAL A 152 -7.65 3.96 -6.07
N GLY A 153 -8.71 3.18 -6.31
CA GLY A 153 -9.32 3.00 -7.61
C GLY A 153 -10.77 2.55 -7.58
N ASP A 154 -11.46 2.66 -8.72
CA ASP A 154 -12.77 2.07 -8.91
C ASP A 154 -12.68 0.58 -9.33
N VAL A 155 -13.84 -0.08 -9.44
CA VAL A 155 -13.92 -1.48 -9.93
C VAL A 155 -13.25 -1.64 -11.30
N LYS A 156 -13.37 -0.63 -12.17
CA LYS A 156 -12.82 -0.69 -13.53
C LYS A 156 -11.29 -0.75 -13.48
N LEU A 157 -10.66 0.09 -12.66
CA LEU A 157 -9.21 0.01 -12.42
C LEU A 157 -8.78 -1.40 -11.98
N GLY A 158 -9.51 -1.96 -11.00
CA GLY A 158 -9.20 -3.29 -10.48
C GLY A 158 -9.26 -4.38 -11.55
N ARG A 159 -10.33 -4.38 -12.36
CA ARG A 159 -10.49 -5.32 -13.48
C ARG A 159 -9.40 -5.15 -14.54
N SER A 160 -9.10 -3.91 -14.93
CA SER A 160 -8.08 -3.65 -15.96
C SER A 160 -6.67 -4.04 -15.54
N MET A 161 -6.40 -4.20 -14.23
CA MET A 161 -5.10 -4.62 -13.71
C MET A 161 -5.03 -6.12 -13.38
N GLU A 162 -6.15 -6.85 -13.48
CA GLU A 162 -6.24 -8.25 -13.07
C GLU A 162 -5.30 -9.15 -13.89
N GLU A 163 -5.31 -9.02 -15.22
CA GLU A 163 -4.42 -9.76 -16.12
C GLU A 163 -2.92 -9.47 -15.87
N HIS A 164 -2.61 -8.26 -15.38
CA HIS A 164 -1.22 -7.85 -15.14
C HIS A 164 -0.70 -8.24 -13.76
N LEU A 165 -1.57 -8.37 -12.76
CA LEU A 165 -1.17 -8.55 -11.36
C LEU A 165 -1.64 -9.86 -10.74
N ASN A 166 -2.63 -10.53 -11.31
CA ASN A 166 -3.23 -11.72 -10.72
C ASN A 166 -3.10 -12.99 -11.57
N GLU A 167 -2.60 -12.88 -12.81
CA GLU A 167 -2.39 -14.02 -13.71
C GLU A 167 -0.90 -14.22 -14.05
N PRO A 168 -0.42 -15.48 -14.22
CA PRO A 168 -1.11 -16.74 -13.89
C PRO A 168 -1.20 -17.01 -12.37
N GLU A 169 -0.40 -16.31 -11.57
CA GLU A 169 -0.43 -16.36 -10.11
C GLU A 169 -0.59 -14.95 -9.52
N PRO A 170 -1.24 -14.79 -8.36
CA PRO A 170 -1.33 -13.52 -7.66
C PRO A 170 0.04 -12.93 -7.34
N ARG A 171 0.29 -11.73 -7.84
CA ARG A 171 1.48 -10.92 -7.52
C ARG A 171 1.14 -9.72 -6.65
N TYR A 172 -0.14 -9.37 -6.48
CA TYR A 172 -0.56 -8.24 -5.66
C TYR A 172 -1.31 -8.69 -4.40
N PHE A 173 -0.69 -8.40 -3.25
CA PHE A 173 -1.17 -8.76 -1.92
C PHE A 173 -1.34 -7.52 -1.04
N ARG A 174 -2.57 -7.31 -0.59
CA ARG A 174 -2.92 -6.32 0.42
C ARG A 174 -2.95 -6.98 1.79
N VAL A 175 -2.09 -6.54 2.68
CA VAL A 175 -2.08 -6.95 4.08
C VAL A 175 -2.90 -5.96 4.89
N VAL A 176 -3.92 -6.45 5.58
CA VAL A 176 -4.83 -5.65 6.41
C VAL A 176 -4.86 -6.21 7.82
N TYR A 177 -4.58 -5.37 8.80
CA TYR A 177 -4.61 -5.77 10.20
C TYR A 177 -5.89 -5.29 10.90
N CYS A 178 -6.61 -6.23 11.48
CA CYS A 178 -7.72 -6.08 12.41
C CYS A 178 -8.67 -4.92 12.06
N ASN A 179 -8.69 -3.89 12.90
CA ASN A 179 -9.51 -2.70 12.78
C ASN A 179 -8.68 -1.50 12.28
N ASP A 180 -7.67 -1.70 11.44
CA ASP A 180 -7.00 -0.56 10.82
C ASP A 180 -7.99 0.32 10.03
N LEU A 181 -8.07 1.60 10.37
CA LEU A 181 -8.99 2.52 9.71
C LEU A 181 -8.63 2.82 8.25
N VAL A 182 -7.35 2.79 7.87
CA VAL A 182 -6.89 3.32 6.58
C VAL A 182 -7.36 2.49 5.39
N PRO A 183 -7.31 1.14 5.40
CA PRO A 183 -7.88 0.32 4.33
C PRO A 183 -9.37 0.56 4.10
N ARG A 184 -10.10 1.02 5.10
CA ARG A 184 -11.54 1.26 5.00
C ARG A 184 -11.87 2.63 4.42
N LEU A 185 -10.84 3.41 4.13
CA LEU A 185 -10.94 4.67 3.42
C LEU A 185 -10.31 4.54 2.04
N PRO A 186 -10.77 5.38 1.11
CA PRO A 186 -12.05 6.08 1.11
C PRO A 186 -13.24 5.11 1.16
N TYR A 187 -14.40 5.56 1.65
CA TYR A 187 -15.55 4.68 1.88
C TYR A 187 -16.02 4.00 0.60
N ASP A 188 -16.30 2.70 0.74
CA ASP A 188 -16.97 1.92 -0.30
C ASP A 188 -18.48 2.15 -0.21
N ASP A 189 -18.95 3.24 -0.77
CA ASP A 189 -20.37 3.53 -0.92
C ASP A 189 -20.74 3.92 -2.35
N LYS A 190 -22.05 4.07 -2.59
CA LYS A 190 -22.57 4.46 -3.90
C LYS A 190 -22.15 5.88 -4.31
N ALA A 191 -21.69 6.71 -3.39
CA ALA A 191 -21.29 8.09 -3.66
C ALA A 191 -19.84 8.16 -4.13
N PHE A 192 -18.93 7.43 -3.48
CA PHE A 192 -17.49 7.53 -3.76
C PHE A 192 -16.96 6.45 -4.69
N LEU A 193 -17.60 5.27 -4.78
CA LEU A 193 -17.29 4.20 -5.75
C LEU A 193 -15.86 3.61 -5.67
N TYR A 194 -15.12 3.88 -4.60
CA TYR A 194 -13.79 3.31 -4.36
C TYR A 194 -13.90 1.82 -4.02
N LYS A 195 -13.01 1.01 -4.60
CA LYS A 195 -12.97 -0.43 -4.36
C LYS A 195 -11.54 -0.93 -4.21
N HIS A 196 -11.38 -1.95 -3.38
CA HIS A 196 -10.16 -2.74 -3.37
C HIS A 196 -10.17 -3.74 -4.52
N PHE A 197 -8.96 -4.14 -4.91
CA PHE A 197 -8.69 -5.23 -5.84
C PHE A 197 -7.38 -5.91 -5.43
N GLY A 198 -7.09 -7.08 -6.00
CA GLY A 198 -5.98 -7.93 -5.56
C GLY A 198 -6.34 -8.79 -4.34
N ALA A 199 -5.43 -9.68 -3.94
CA ALA A 199 -5.68 -10.60 -2.83
C ALA A 199 -5.56 -9.88 -1.47
N CYS A 200 -6.56 -10.03 -0.59
CA CYS A 200 -6.51 -9.49 0.77
C CYS A 200 -6.08 -10.57 1.78
N LEU A 201 -4.94 -10.33 2.43
CA LEU A 201 -4.43 -11.10 3.56
C LEU A 201 -4.83 -10.37 4.85
N TYR A 202 -5.95 -10.78 5.43
CA TYR A 202 -6.49 -10.19 6.64
C TYR A 202 -5.92 -10.87 7.88
N TYR A 203 -5.49 -10.09 8.88
CA TYR A 203 -5.02 -10.60 10.16
C TYR A 203 -5.94 -10.13 11.27
N ASN A 204 -6.46 -11.04 12.10
CA ASN A 204 -7.30 -10.65 13.24
C ASN A 204 -6.46 -10.12 14.42
N SER A 205 -7.12 -9.76 15.53
CA SER A 205 -6.46 -9.25 16.75
C SER A 205 -5.59 -10.28 17.49
N PHE A 206 -5.51 -11.52 16.99
CA PHE A 206 -4.59 -12.57 17.43
C PHE A 206 -3.48 -12.85 16.40
N TYR A 207 -3.33 -12.00 15.38
CA TYR A 207 -2.42 -12.18 14.26
C TYR A 207 -2.64 -13.48 13.45
N LYS A 208 -3.86 -14.04 13.46
CA LYS A 208 -4.20 -15.18 12.60
C LYS A 208 -4.58 -14.68 11.22
N GLU A 209 -3.91 -15.21 10.20
CA GLU A 209 -4.13 -14.89 8.79
C GLU A 209 -5.43 -15.51 8.27
N GLN A 210 -6.14 -14.76 7.45
CA GLN A 210 -7.34 -15.17 6.71
C GLN A 210 -7.27 -14.55 5.31
N LYS A 211 -7.28 -15.39 4.27
CA LYS A 211 -7.41 -14.92 2.90
C LYS A 211 -8.87 -14.58 2.63
N VAL A 212 -9.15 -13.32 2.33
CA VAL A 212 -10.51 -12.81 2.08
C VAL A 212 -10.53 -11.99 0.79
N GLU A 213 -11.69 -11.81 0.18
CA GLU A 213 -11.83 -10.90 -0.97
C GLU A 213 -11.78 -9.43 -0.53
N GLU A 214 -12.39 -9.12 0.61
CA GLU A 214 -12.36 -7.79 1.21
C GLU A 214 -12.36 -7.88 2.74
N GLU A 215 -11.75 -6.90 3.39
CA GLU A 215 -11.65 -6.86 4.84
C GLU A 215 -13.03 -6.81 5.53
N PRO A 216 -13.18 -7.46 6.71
CA PRO A 216 -14.39 -7.33 7.52
C PRO A 216 -14.66 -5.86 7.88
N ASN A 217 -15.94 -5.48 7.97
CA ASN A 217 -16.38 -4.13 8.34
C ASN A 217 -15.82 -3.05 7.41
N ARG A 218 -16.10 -3.20 6.11
CA ARG A 218 -15.57 -2.37 5.01
C ARG A 218 -15.59 -0.86 5.23
N ASN A 219 -16.57 -0.34 5.99
CA ASN A 219 -16.77 1.08 6.30
C ASN A 219 -17.16 1.35 7.78
N TYR A 220 -16.98 0.40 8.71
CA TYR A 220 -17.38 0.55 10.12
C TYR A 220 -18.82 0.95 10.46
N PHE A 221 -19.80 0.75 9.56
CA PHE A 221 -21.19 1.09 9.86
C PHE A 221 -21.86 0.10 10.83
N GLY A 222 -22.21 0.55 12.04
CA GLY A 222 -23.13 -0.14 12.96
C GLY A 222 -22.62 -0.32 14.40
N VAL A 223 -23.55 -0.22 15.37
CA VAL A 223 -23.25 -0.25 16.82
C VAL A 223 -22.53 -1.52 17.28
N ARG A 224 -22.88 -2.68 16.72
CA ARG A 224 -22.21 -3.96 17.05
C ARG A 224 -20.72 -3.93 16.71
N TYR A 225 -20.36 -3.32 15.59
CA TYR A 225 -18.97 -3.20 15.17
C TYR A 225 -18.21 -2.18 16.01
N LEU A 226 -18.85 -1.12 16.50
CA LEU A 226 -18.25 -0.19 17.45
C LEU A 226 -17.86 -0.91 18.74
N ILE A 227 -18.77 -1.72 19.31
CA ILE A 227 -18.48 -2.50 20.52
C ILE A 227 -17.31 -3.46 20.28
N GLN A 228 -17.34 -4.22 19.19
CA GLN A 228 -16.24 -5.14 18.83
C GLN A 228 -14.91 -4.41 18.65
N GLN A 229 -14.93 -3.21 18.06
CA GLN A 229 -13.74 -2.40 17.87
C GLN A 229 -13.12 -1.95 19.19
N HIS A 230 -13.93 -1.47 20.14
CA HIS A 230 -13.43 -1.10 21.47
C HIS A 230 -12.92 -2.32 22.25
N LEU A 231 -13.59 -3.48 22.17
CA LEU A 231 -13.09 -4.72 22.78
C LEU A 231 -11.73 -5.12 22.21
N ASN A 232 -11.56 -5.04 20.88
CA ASN A 232 -10.27 -5.28 20.24
C ASN A 232 -9.22 -4.26 20.68
N ALA A 233 -9.56 -2.98 20.81
CA ALA A 233 -8.61 -1.95 21.27
C ALA A 233 -8.12 -2.21 22.71
N VAL A 234 -9.02 -2.61 23.62
CA VAL A 234 -8.66 -3.03 24.99
C VAL A 234 -7.76 -4.26 24.94
N TRP A 235 -8.10 -5.27 24.15
CA TRP A 235 -7.28 -6.46 23.98
C TRP A 235 -5.89 -6.14 23.42
N GLU A 236 -5.79 -5.27 22.42
CA GLU A 236 -4.53 -4.85 21.83
C GLU A 236 -3.61 -4.16 22.85
N LEU A 237 -4.17 -3.32 23.73
CA LEU A 237 -3.42 -2.71 24.83
C LEU A 237 -2.92 -3.75 25.82
N ILE A 238 -3.76 -4.71 26.22
CA ILE A 238 -3.36 -5.82 27.12
C ILE A 238 -2.24 -6.64 26.46
N ARG A 239 -2.41 -6.98 25.17
CA ARG A 239 -1.43 -7.74 24.40
C ARG A 239 -0.11 -6.98 24.30
N ALA A 240 -0.12 -5.67 24.06
CA ALA A 240 1.09 -4.85 23.97
C ALA A 240 1.96 -4.92 25.24
N LEU A 241 1.33 -4.99 26.41
CA LEU A 241 2.01 -5.10 27.71
C LEU A 241 2.56 -6.52 27.97
N THR A 242 1.93 -7.54 27.37
CA THR A 242 2.18 -8.96 27.71
C THR A 242 2.92 -9.73 26.63
N ILE A 243 2.92 -9.29 25.36
CA ILE A 243 3.43 -10.02 24.19
C ILE A 243 4.91 -10.40 24.31
N GLN A 244 5.72 -9.58 25.00
CA GLN A 244 7.14 -9.86 25.23
C GLN A 244 7.38 -11.13 26.05
N TYR A 245 6.45 -11.46 26.97
CA TYR A 245 6.56 -12.65 27.81
C TYR A 245 6.13 -13.92 27.09
N VAL A 246 5.42 -13.79 25.96
CA VAL A 246 4.94 -14.90 25.14
C VAL A 246 5.87 -15.19 23.97
N HIS A 247 6.35 -14.14 23.28
CA HIS A 247 7.12 -14.27 22.04
C HIS A 247 8.57 -13.76 22.14
N GLY A 248 9.00 -13.28 23.31
CA GLY A 248 10.36 -12.81 23.55
C GLY A 248 10.53 -11.29 23.50
N SER A 249 11.71 -10.82 23.89
CA SER A 249 12.03 -9.39 24.06
C SER A 249 11.88 -8.55 22.79
N ASP A 250 12.05 -9.15 21.61
CA ASP A 250 11.90 -8.48 20.32
C ASP A 250 10.48 -7.93 20.11
N TYR A 251 9.49 -8.50 20.79
CA TYR A 251 8.09 -8.08 20.71
C TYR A 251 7.73 -7.01 21.75
N LYS A 252 8.67 -6.57 22.60
CA LYS A 252 8.43 -5.54 23.61
C LYS A 252 8.06 -4.19 23.00
N GLU A 253 6.88 -3.68 23.36
CA GLU A 253 6.43 -2.36 22.93
C GLU A 253 7.12 -1.25 23.71
N ASN A 254 7.40 -0.14 23.02
CA ASN A 254 7.94 1.07 23.65
C ASN A 254 6.81 1.96 24.16
N TRP A 255 7.16 2.93 25.01
CA TRP A 255 6.18 3.86 25.61
C TRP A 255 5.38 4.65 24.58
N CYS A 256 5.98 5.02 23.44
CA CYS A 256 5.28 5.69 22.36
C CYS A 256 4.16 4.81 21.77
N SER A 257 4.46 3.54 21.51
CA SER A 257 3.48 2.55 21.02
C SER A 257 2.35 2.34 22.04
N ILE A 258 2.68 2.23 23.34
CA ILE A 258 1.68 2.12 24.40
C ILE A 258 0.79 3.38 24.45
N PHE A 259 1.36 4.57 24.32
CA PHE A 259 0.59 5.82 24.28
C PHE A 259 -0.38 5.87 23.09
N VAL A 260 0.06 5.47 21.89
CA VAL A 260 -0.82 5.37 20.72
C VAL A 260 -1.94 4.34 20.94
N ARG A 261 -1.67 3.23 21.63
CA ARG A 261 -2.71 2.25 22.02
C ARG A 261 -3.72 2.81 23.02
N LEU A 262 -3.31 3.70 23.93
CA LEU A 262 -4.23 4.42 24.82
C LEU A 262 -5.15 5.35 24.03
N ILE A 263 -4.64 6.07 23.03
CA ILE A 263 -5.47 6.86 22.10
C ILE A 263 -6.44 5.95 21.34
N GLY A 264 -5.99 4.75 20.93
CA GLY A 264 -6.80 3.74 20.26
C GLY A 264 -8.00 3.26 21.07
N LEU A 265 -8.03 3.44 22.40
CA LEU A 265 -9.23 3.17 23.22
C LEU A 265 -10.34 4.18 22.95
N LEU A 266 -9.99 5.44 22.67
CA LEU A 266 -10.92 6.53 22.35
C LEU A 266 -11.35 6.46 20.88
N VAL A 267 -10.39 6.24 19.98
CA VAL A 267 -10.62 6.12 18.54
C VAL A 267 -10.12 4.76 18.06
N PRO A 268 -10.97 3.72 18.11
CA PRO A 268 -10.59 2.38 17.69
C PRO A 268 -10.07 2.36 16.26
N GLY A 269 -8.98 1.62 16.07
CA GLY A 269 -8.37 1.42 14.76
C GLY A 269 -7.19 2.32 14.43
N VAL A 270 -7.01 3.44 15.14
CA VAL A 270 -5.80 4.28 15.01
C VAL A 270 -4.56 3.49 15.42
N SER A 271 -4.62 2.78 16.55
CA SER A 271 -3.52 1.93 17.01
C SER A 271 -3.23 0.76 16.07
N ALA A 272 -4.28 0.21 15.44
CA ALA A 272 -4.17 -0.91 14.51
C ALA A 272 -3.44 -0.52 13.21
N HIS A 273 -3.36 0.78 12.89
CA HIS A 273 -2.57 1.28 11.77
C HIS A 273 -1.05 1.36 12.07
N SER A 274 -0.59 0.84 13.19
CA SER A 274 0.83 0.81 13.53
C SER A 274 1.62 -0.15 12.62
N PRO A 275 2.75 0.27 12.02
CA PRO A 275 3.64 -0.62 11.28
C PRO A 275 4.07 -1.86 12.09
N ARG A 276 4.11 -1.73 13.42
CA ARG A 276 4.44 -2.84 14.32
C ARG A 276 3.43 -3.98 14.23
N ASP A 277 2.13 -3.66 14.16
CA ASP A 277 1.09 -4.67 14.06
C ASP A 277 1.17 -5.41 12.72
N TYR A 278 1.56 -4.73 11.64
CA TYR A 278 1.87 -5.35 10.35
C TYR A 278 3.09 -6.27 10.39
N VAL A 279 4.19 -5.83 11.01
CA VAL A 279 5.38 -6.67 11.20
C VAL A 279 5.02 -7.92 12.02
N ASN A 280 4.29 -7.76 13.12
CA ASN A 280 3.86 -8.88 13.95
C ASN A 280 2.90 -9.82 13.22
N SER A 281 2.01 -9.30 12.38
CA SER A 281 1.10 -10.09 11.54
C SER A 281 1.88 -11.05 10.66
N VAL A 282 2.90 -10.55 9.94
CA VAL A 282 3.72 -11.38 9.06
C VAL A 282 4.59 -12.37 9.84
N ARG A 283 5.18 -11.95 10.98
CA ARG A 283 6.06 -12.82 11.77
C ARG A 283 5.30 -13.93 12.49
N LEU A 284 4.14 -13.63 13.09
CA LEU A 284 3.39 -14.55 13.95
C LEU A 284 2.30 -15.31 13.19
N GLY A 285 1.76 -14.74 12.10
CA GLY A 285 0.75 -15.41 11.29
C GLY A 285 1.28 -16.65 10.57
N ARG A 286 2.57 -16.65 10.19
CA ARG A 286 3.23 -17.82 9.57
C ARG A 286 3.29 -19.05 10.46
N GLN A 287 3.25 -18.90 11.79
CA GLN A 287 3.24 -20.05 12.70
C GLN A 287 1.94 -20.86 12.63
N HIS A 288 0.89 -20.32 12.00
CA HIS A 288 -0.44 -20.92 11.92
C HIS A 288 -0.88 -21.22 10.47
N ALA A 289 -0.25 -20.62 9.47
CA ALA A 289 -0.52 -20.87 8.06
C ALA A 289 0.53 -21.84 7.50
N GLY A 290 0.12 -23.08 7.20
CA GLY A 290 0.97 -24.05 6.52
C GLY A 290 1.53 -23.46 5.21
N HIS A 291 2.86 -23.49 5.09
CA HIS A 291 3.66 -23.25 3.88
C HIS A 291 3.28 -22.06 2.99
N ILE A 292 3.72 -20.85 3.40
CA ILE A 292 4.17 -19.82 2.44
C ILE A 292 5.67 -19.63 2.66
N HIS A 293 6.47 -20.18 1.76
CA HIS A 293 7.93 -20.17 1.83
C HIS A 293 8.43 -18.78 1.42
N MET A 294 8.56 -17.87 2.37
CA MET A 294 9.44 -16.71 2.24
C MET A 294 10.69 -17.01 3.07
N SER A 295 11.72 -17.50 2.40
CA SER A 295 13.05 -17.72 2.99
C SER A 295 13.58 -16.40 3.55
N SER A 296 13.65 -16.30 4.87
CA SER A 296 14.57 -15.36 5.51
C SER A 296 15.99 -15.87 5.25
N LEU A 297 16.80 -15.07 4.58
CA LEU A 297 18.25 -15.26 4.58
C LEU A 297 18.75 -14.69 5.91
N GLU A 298 19.25 -15.56 6.79
CA GLU A 298 20.22 -15.18 7.83
C GLU A 298 21.58 -14.87 7.19
#